data_AF-A0A382IK38-F1
#
_entry.id   AF-A0A382IK38-F1
#
_cell.length_a   1.000
_cell.length_b   1.000
_cell.length_c   1.000
_cell.angle_alpha   90.00
_cell.angle_beta   90.00
_cell.angle_gamma   90.00
#
_symmetry.space_group_name_H-M   'P 1'
#
loop_
_entity.id
_entity.type
_entity.pdbx_description
1 polymer ?
#
loop_
_entity_poly.entity_id
_entity_poly.type
_entity_poly.pdbx_seq_one_letter_code
_entity_poly.pdbx_strand_id
1 'polypeptide(L)'
;MSESTAANEEVSLSSPGVAAVLPFLYIAWADGLLTPTQIEEIRMHIKEQPWLTGEERRRLGGWLDPQNPPDATTYYGWVQRIKESARKIPHAAQKSLAELGIEMASLATVAGPTEEAKRALAEIEDALGIVGCEAVRELVGERPRSRDPEDKASDEAVIQVAVGDLKKALDGHLA
;
A
#
# COMPACT_ATOMS: atom_id res chain seq x y z
N MET A 1 -18.92 -29.30 32.10
CA MET A 1 -18.01 -28.52 32.97
C MET A 1 -16.72 -28.42 32.19
N SER A 2 -16.55 -27.30 31.47
CA SER A 2 -15.47 -26.31 31.72
C SER A 2 -14.18 -26.83 31.06
N GLU A 3 -13.58 -26.19 30.05
CA GLU A 3 -13.10 -24.81 29.93
C GLU A 3 -13.31 -24.34 28.46
N SER A 4 -13.95 -23.22 28.11
CA SER A 4 -13.57 -21.82 28.39
C SER A 4 -12.07 -21.57 28.39
N THR A 5 -11.46 -21.70 27.21
CA THR A 5 -10.24 -20.96 26.88
C THR A 5 -10.53 -20.18 25.60
N ALA A 6 -11.17 -19.03 25.76
CA ALA A 6 -11.05 -17.96 24.78
C ALA A 6 -9.56 -17.62 24.72
N ALA A 7 -8.87 -18.22 23.76
CA ALA A 7 -7.51 -17.84 23.44
C ALA A 7 -7.57 -16.35 23.13
N ASN A 8 -6.88 -15.58 23.97
CA ASN A 8 -6.58 -14.19 23.72
C ASN A 8 -5.62 -14.19 22.51
N GLU A 9 -6.15 -14.37 21.31
CA GLU A 9 -5.38 -14.40 20.08
C GLU A 9 -4.88 -12.98 19.83
N GLU A 10 -3.63 -12.73 20.20
CA GLU A 10 -2.94 -11.52 19.77
C GLU A 10 -2.95 -11.49 18.24
N VAL A 11 -3.77 -10.61 17.67
CA VAL A 11 -3.86 -10.39 16.23
C VAL A 11 -2.48 -10.02 15.71
N SER A 12 -1.80 -10.99 15.09
CA SER A 12 -0.47 -10.84 14.54
C SER A 12 -0.51 -10.22 13.14
N LEU A 13 0.54 -9.50 12.76
CA LEU A 13 0.76 -9.05 11.38
C LEU A 13 0.87 -10.21 10.38
N SER A 14 0.98 -11.44 10.88
CA SER A 14 0.96 -12.66 10.07
C SER A 14 -0.44 -13.20 9.79
N SER A 15 -1.50 -12.63 10.39
CA SER A 15 -2.86 -13.06 10.07
C SER A 15 -3.19 -12.76 8.61
N PRO A 16 -3.79 -13.69 7.84
CA PRO A 16 -4.08 -13.46 6.42
C PRO A 16 -4.92 -12.20 6.17
N GLY A 17 -5.91 -11.92 7.01
CA GLY A 17 -6.75 -10.74 6.87
C GLY A 17 -5.98 -9.44 7.11
N VAL A 18 -5.15 -9.42 8.15
CA VAL A 18 -4.27 -8.28 8.46
C VAL A 18 -3.21 -8.06 7.37
N ALA A 19 -2.59 -9.13 6.89
CA ALA A 19 -1.60 -9.08 5.83
C ALA A 19 -2.20 -8.52 4.52
N ALA A 20 -3.47 -8.82 4.25
CA ALA A 20 -4.19 -8.32 3.08
C ALA A 20 -4.40 -6.79 3.11
N VAL A 21 -4.63 -6.24 4.29
CA VAL A 21 -4.93 -4.81 4.49
C VAL A 21 -3.67 -3.98 4.76
N LEU A 22 -2.54 -4.62 5.08
CA LEU A 22 -1.30 -3.97 5.48
C LEU A 22 -0.79 -2.89 4.49
N PRO A 23 -0.83 -3.08 3.16
CA PRO A 23 -0.43 -2.04 2.21
C PRO A 23 -1.26 -0.75 2.33
N PHE A 24 -2.56 -0.88 2.60
CA PHE A 24 -3.46 0.26 2.81
C PHE A 24 -3.15 1.00 4.12
N LEU A 25 -2.83 0.27 5.19
CA LEU A 25 -2.39 0.86 6.46
C LEU A 25 -1.10 1.66 6.28
N TYR A 26 -0.13 1.13 5.53
CA TYR A 26 1.11 1.84 5.27
C TYR A 26 0.85 3.20 4.60
N ILE A 27 0.02 3.24 3.56
CA ILE A 27 -0.28 4.48 2.82
C ILE A 27 -1.08 5.47 3.64
N ALA A 28 -2.02 4.99 4.47
CA ALA A 28 -2.78 5.86 5.38
C ALA A 28 -1.89 6.72 6.28
N TRP A 29 -0.68 6.24 6.58
CA TRP A 29 0.26 6.90 7.48
C TRP A 29 1.58 7.33 6.81
N ALA A 30 1.81 6.97 5.55
CA ALA A 30 2.96 7.41 4.78
C ALA A 30 2.73 8.84 4.25
N ASP A 31 3.51 9.80 4.76
CA ASP A 31 3.65 11.19 4.31
C ASP A 31 2.34 11.99 4.11
N GLY A 32 1.23 11.54 4.71
CA GLY A 32 -0.07 12.21 4.60
C GLY A 32 -0.75 12.05 3.25
N LEU A 33 -0.44 10.97 2.51
CA LEU A 33 -1.07 10.64 1.22
C LEU A 33 -2.60 10.55 1.32
N LEU A 34 -3.13 10.14 2.48
CA LEU A 34 -4.57 10.08 2.73
C LEU A 34 -5.02 11.17 3.70
N THR A 35 -6.14 11.79 3.32
CA THR A 35 -6.88 12.70 4.19
C THR A 35 -7.59 11.92 5.30
N PRO A 36 -7.91 12.54 6.45
CA PRO A 36 -8.69 11.90 7.51
C PRO A 36 -10.01 11.29 7.03
N THR A 37 -10.66 11.90 6.04
CA THR A 37 -11.90 11.38 5.43
C THR A 37 -11.64 10.06 4.70
N GLN A 38 -10.57 9.98 3.89
CA GLN A 38 -10.19 8.74 3.19
C GLN A 38 -9.79 7.63 4.17
N ILE A 39 -9.13 7.97 5.27
CA ILE A 39 -8.82 6.99 6.34
C ILE A 39 -10.11 6.43 6.96
N GLU A 40 -11.11 7.27 7.22
CA GLU A 40 -12.40 6.82 7.74
C GLU A 40 -13.20 6.02 6.69
N GLU A 41 -13.10 6.33 5.40
CA GLU A 41 -13.66 5.51 4.33
C GLU A 41 -13.09 4.09 4.37
N ILE A 42 -11.76 3.94 4.39
CA ILE A 42 -11.10 2.62 4.53
C ILE A 42 -11.62 1.89 5.78
N ARG A 43 -11.73 2.62 6.90
CA ARG A 43 -12.20 2.06 8.17
C ARG A 43 -13.64 1.56 8.09
N MET A 44 -14.54 2.28 7.41
CA MET A 44 -15.92 1.87 7.18
C MET A 44 -15.97 0.62 6.31
N HIS A 45 -15.26 0.62 5.18
CA HIS A 45 -15.20 -0.53 4.29
C HIS A 45 -14.69 -1.78 5.00
N ILE A 46 -13.63 -1.68 5.81
CA ILE A 46 -13.06 -2.80 6.57
C ILE A 46 -14.05 -3.38 7.60
N LYS A 47 -14.84 -2.54 8.28
CA LYS A 47 -15.81 -3.00 9.30
C LYS A 47 -16.87 -3.94 8.71
N GLU A 48 -17.24 -3.71 7.46
CA GLU A 48 -18.27 -4.45 6.74
C GLU A 48 -17.76 -5.75 6.11
N GLN A 49 -16.45 -6.01 6.14
CA GLN A 49 -15.88 -7.18 5.47
C GLN A 49 -16.11 -8.48 6.24
N PRO A 50 -16.85 -9.45 5.66
CA PRO A 50 -17.14 -10.72 6.33
C PRO A 50 -15.94 -11.68 6.34
N TRP A 51 -14.98 -11.49 5.43
CA TRP A 51 -13.76 -12.30 5.31
C TRP A 51 -12.72 -11.98 6.38
N LEU A 52 -12.89 -10.87 7.12
CA LEU A 52 -12.09 -10.54 8.30
C LEU A 52 -12.78 -11.08 9.56
N THR A 53 -11.99 -11.62 10.49
CA THR A 53 -12.52 -11.98 11.81
C THR A 53 -12.92 -10.74 12.59
N GLY A 54 -13.78 -10.91 13.61
CA GLY A 54 -14.18 -9.79 14.47
C GLY A 54 -13.00 -9.16 15.21
N GLU A 55 -11.93 -9.93 15.48
CA GLU A 55 -10.71 -9.44 16.11
C GLU A 55 -9.83 -8.64 15.14
N GLU A 56 -9.64 -9.14 13.92
CA GLU A 56 -8.93 -8.43 12.87
C GLU A 56 -9.59 -7.08 12.58
N ARG A 57 -10.93 -7.05 12.46
CA ARG A 57 -11.68 -5.79 12.24
C ARG A 57 -11.48 -4.80 13.38
N ARG A 58 -11.48 -5.26 14.63
CA ARG A 58 -11.21 -4.38 15.79
C ARG A 58 -9.79 -3.83 15.76
N ARG A 59 -8.80 -4.67 15.45
CA ARG A 59 -7.39 -4.27 15.40
C ARG A 59 -7.13 -3.28 14.27
N LEU A 60 -7.56 -3.60 13.05
CA LEU A 60 -7.44 -2.75 11.87
C LEU A 60 -8.18 -1.42 12.08
N GLY A 61 -9.39 -1.46 12.64
CA GLY A 61 -10.18 -0.26 12.93
C GLY A 61 -9.58 0.65 14.02
N GLY A 62 -8.70 0.12 14.87
CA GLY A 62 -7.90 0.92 15.82
C GLY A 62 -6.67 1.55 15.18
N TRP A 63 -6.03 0.84 14.25
CA TRP A 63 -4.88 1.37 13.48
C TRP A 63 -5.26 2.40 12.41
N LEU A 64 -6.54 2.43 12.02
CA LEU A 64 -7.13 3.42 11.10
C LEU A 64 -7.88 4.52 11.85
N ASP A 65 -7.59 4.75 13.13
CA ASP A 65 -8.15 5.89 13.85
C ASP A 65 -7.27 7.14 13.64
N PRO A 66 -7.74 8.19 12.94
CA PRO A 66 -6.95 9.40 12.73
C PRO A 66 -6.54 10.10 14.03
N GLN A 67 -7.28 9.88 15.12
CA GLN A 67 -6.98 10.46 16.44
C GLN A 67 -6.01 9.61 17.25
N ASN A 68 -5.79 8.37 16.85
CA ASN A 68 -4.89 7.44 17.53
C ASN A 68 -3.98 6.74 16.52
N PRO A 69 -3.01 7.48 15.93
CA PRO A 69 -2.07 6.91 14.98
C PRO A 69 -1.29 5.73 15.61
N PRO A 70 -0.83 4.77 14.78
CA PRO A 70 0.06 3.72 15.25
C PRO A 70 1.36 4.32 15.81
N ASP A 71 1.94 3.66 16.82
CA ASP A 71 3.28 4.01 17.26
C ASP A 71 4.33 3.67 16.19
N ALA A 72 5.51 4.29 16.30
CA ALA A 72 6.58 4.12 15.33
C ALA A 72 7.05 2.66 15.22
N THR A 73 7.00 1.88 16.31
CA THR A 73 7.39 0.47 16.33
C THR A 73 6.43 -0.39 15.52
N THR A 74 5.13 -0.16 15.68
CA THR A 74 4.04 -0.83 14.97
C THR A 74 4.10 -0.49 13.49
N TYR A 75 4.23 0.80 13.17
CA TYR A 75 4.39 1.26 11.79
C TYR A 75 5.62 0.65 11.12
N TYR A 76 6.78 0.65 11.80
CA TYR A 76 7.99 0.01 11.27
C TYR A 76 7.81 -1.50 11.09
N GLY A 77 7.08 -2.16 11.99
CA GLY A 77 6.70 -3.57 11.85
C GLY A 77 5.90 -3.84 10.57
N TRP A 78 4.97 -2.95 10.20
CA TRP A 78 4.26 -3.04 8.93
C TRP A 78 5.19 -2.92 7.74
N VAL A 79 6.07 -1.90 7.74
CA VAL A 79 7.04 -1.67 6.66
C VAL A 79 7.94 -2.88 6.45
N GLN A 80 8.47 -3.45 7.54
CA GLN A 80 9.30 -4.66 7.46
C GLN A 80 8.51 -5.83 6.86
N ARG A 81 7.28 -6.05 7.35
CA ARG A 81 6.45 -7.15 6.86
C ARG A 81 6.10 -7.00 5.38
N ILE A 82 5.77 -5.79 4.91
CA ILE A 82 5.49 -5.55 3.49
C ILE A 82 6.74 -5.81 2.66
N LYS A 83 7.92 -5.32 3.09
CA LYS A 83 9.18 -5.55 2.38
C LYS A 83 9.57 -7.03 2.34
N GLU A 84 9.39 -7.76 3.43
CA GLU A 84 9.66 -9.20 3.50
C GLU A 84 8.77 -10.00 2.54
N SER A 85 7.48 -9.67 2.49
CA SER A 85 6.54 -10.30 1.56
C SER A 85 6.84 -9.91 0.11
N ALA A 86 7.08 -8.63 -0.16
CA ALA A 86 7.35 -8.14 -1.51
C ALA A 86 8.58 -8.80 -2.15
N ARG A 87 9.61 -9.16 -1.38
CA ARG A 87 10.77 -9.94 -1.87
C ARG A 87 10.42 -11.34 -2.37
N LYS A 88 9.29 -11.90 -1.91
CA LYS A 88 8.79 -13.23 -2.30
C LYS A 88 7.77 -13.15 -3.43
N ILE A 89 7.27 -11.95 -3.73
CA ILE A 89 6.21 -11.71 -4.72
C ILE A 89 6.86 -11.25 -6.03
N PRO A 90 6.70 -11.99 -7.13
CA PRO A 90 7.20 -11.57 -8.43
C PRO A 90 6.59 -10.24 -8.87
N HIS A 91 7.43 -9.34 -9.40
CA HIS A 91 7.02 -8.03 -9.90
C HIS A 91 6.20 -7.20 -8.90
N ALA A 92 6.46 -7.35 -7.59
CA ALA A 92 5.71 -6.66 -6.54
C ALA A 92 5.63 -5.14 -6.75
N ALA A 93 6.67 -4.52 -7.30
CA ALA A 93 6.72 -3.08 -7.59
C ALA A 93 5.77 -2.62 -8.71
N GLN A 94 5.22 -3.54 -9.52
CA GLN A 94 4.29 -3.24 -10.60
C GLN A 94 2.83 -3.54 -10.23
N LYS A 95 2.60 -4.14 -9.05
CA LYS A 95 1.28 -4.53 -8.57
C LYS A 95 0.54 -3.34 -7.96
N SER A 96 -0.79 -3.39 -8.03
CA SER A 96 -1.66 -2.49 -7.27
C SER A 96 -1.57 -2.78 -5.76
N LEU A 97 -2.14 -1.90 -4.93
CA LEU A 97 -2.20 -2.12 -3.48
C LEU A 97 -3.05 -3.32 -3.12
N ALA A 98 -4.20 -3.45 -3.78
CA ALA A 98 -5.07 -4.61 -3.62
C ALA A 98 -4.34 -5.89 -4.01
N GLU A 99 -3.68 -5.90 -5.17
CA GLU A 99 -2.92 -7.05 -5.64
C GLU A 99 -1.78 -7.43 -4.69
N LEU A 100 -1.03 -6.44 -4.19
CA LEU A 100 0.04 -6.67 -3.21
C LEU A 100 -0.53 -7.29 -1.92
N GLY A 101 -1.64 -6.76 -1.41
CA GLY A 101 -2.31 -7.28 -0.21
C GLY A 101 -2.75 -8.74 -0.39
N ILE A 102 -3.35 -9.06 -1.54
CA ILE A 102 -3.78 -10.43 -1.88
C ILE A 102 -2.61 -11.41 -1.95
N GLU A 103 -1.50 -11.01 -2.53
CA GLU A 103 -0.29 -11.83 -2.57
C GLU A 103 0.31 -12.00 -1.16
N MET A 104 0.31 -10.94 -0.35
CA MET A 104 0.73 -11.00 1.05
C MET A 104 -0.12 -11.96 1.89
N ALA A 105 -1.43 -11.94 1.70
CA ALA A 105 -2.36 -12.86 2.34
C ALA A 105 -2.13 -14.31 1.89
N SER A 106 -1.83 -14.52 0.60
CA SER A 106 -1.50 -15.83 0.03
C SER A 106 -0.22 -16.41 0.64
N LEU A 107 0.75 -15.56 1.01
CA LEU A 107 1.96 -16.01 1.71
C LEU A 107 1.71 -16.35 3.19
N ALA A 108 0.63 -15.83 3.78
CA ALA A 108 0.28 -16.02 5.18
C ALA A 108 -0.56 -17.29 5.43
N THR A 109 -1.26 -17.81 4.41
CA THR A 109 -2.06 -19.03 4.52
C THR A 109 -2.05 -19.84 3.23
N VAL A 110 -2.06 -21.17 3.36
CA VAL A 110 -2.13 -22.12 2.24
C VAL A 110 -3.46 -21.99 1.47
N ALA A 111 -4.53 -21.56 2.14
CA ALA A 111 -5.85 -21.40 1.52
C ALA A 111 -5.94 -20.20 0.57
N GLY A 112 -4.98 -19.27 0.65
CA GLY A 112 -5.06 -17.99 -0.05
C GLY A 112 -6.17 -17.07 0.49
N PRO A 113 -6.21 -15.81 0.03
CA PRO A 113 -7.32 -14.90 0.29
C PRO A 113 -8.55 -15.33 -0.53
N THR A 114 -9.73 -15.10 0.04
CA THR A 114 -11.00 -15.40 -0.62
C THR A 114 -11.27 -14.46 -1.80
N GLU A 115 -12.11 -14.87 -2.75
CA GLU A 115 -12.52 -14.01 -3.86
C GLU A 115 -13.26 -12.76 -3.38
N GLU A 116 -13.99 -12.86 -2.27
CA GLU A 116 -14.61 -11.72 -1.59
C GLU A 116 -13.57 -10.72 -1.10
N ALA A 117 -12.44 -11.19 -0.56
CA ALA A 117 -11.35 -10.32 -0.12
C ALA A 117 -10.69 -9.58 -1.29
N LYS A 118 -10.46 -10.28 -2.41
CA LYS A 118 -9.91 -9.68 -3.64
C LYS A 118 -10.80 -8.55 -4.15
N ARG A 119 -12.10 -8.82 -4.26
CA ARG A 119 -13.07 -7.84 -4.71
C ARG A 119 -13.15 -6.63 -3.77
N ALA A 120 -13.23 -6.88 -2.46
CA ALA A 120 -13.32 -5.81 -1.47
C ALA A 120 -12.10 -4.88 -1.47
N LEU A 121 -10.88 -5.43 -1.58
CA LEU A 121 -9.68 -4.61 -1.62
C LEU A 121 -9.57 -3.79 -2.91
N ALA A 122 -10.01 -4.35 -4.05
CA ALA A 122 -10.08 -3.61 -5.30
C ALA A 122 -11.10 -2.46 -5.24
N GLU A 123 -12.27 -2.69 -4.62
CA GLU A 123 -13.29 -1.66 -4.40
C GLU A 123 -12.79 -0.55 -3.46
N ILE A 124 -12.01 -0.90 -2.43
CA ILE A 124 -11.37 0.09 -1.54
C ILE A 124 -10.32 0.90 -2.30
N GLU A 125 -9.47 0.26 -3.10
CA GLU A 125 -8.46 0.96 -3.90
C GLU A 125 -9.07 1.94 -4.91
N ASP A 126 -10.15 1.53 -5.59
CA ASP A 126 -10.89 2.37 -6.54
C ASP A 126 -11.58 3.55 -5.84
N ALA A 127 -12.26 3.30 -4.71
CA ALA A 127 -12.94 4.33 -3.93
C ALA A 127 -11.97 5.41 -3.42
N LEU A 128 -10.74 5.03 -3.09
CA LEU A 128 -9.71 5.96 -2.64
C LEU A 128 -9.13 6.83 -3.76
N GLY A 129 -9.29 6.43 -5.03
CA GLY A 129 -8.75 7.13 -6.19
C GLY A 129 -7.22 7.23 -6.21
N ILE A 130 -6.52 6.33 -5.49
CA ILE A 130 -5.05 6.34 -5.39
C ILE A 130 -4.46 5.57 -6.56
N VAL A 131 -3.40 6.10 -7.17
CA VAL A 131 -2.53 5.32 -8.05
C VAL A 131 -1.64 4.41 -7.19
N GLY A 132 -2.20 3.31 -6.70
CA GLY A 132 -1.56 2.42 -5.72
C GLY A 132 -0.19 1.91 -6.15
N CYS A 133 0.03 1.77 -7.46
CA CYS A 133 1.29 1.28 -8.03
C CYS A 133 2.50 2.18 -7.71
N GLU A 134 2.33 3.51 -7.63
CA GLU A 134 3.45 4.42 -7.34
C GLU A 134 3.89 4.30 -5.87
N ALA A 135 2.93 4.26 -4.95
CA ALA A 135 3.19 4.07 -3.53
C ALA A 135 3.76 2.67 -3.24
N VAL A 136 3.29 1.63 -3.95
CA VAL A 136 3.88 0.28 -3.88
C VAL A 136 5.32 0.29 -4.38
N ARG A 137 5.61 0.97 -5.50
CA ARG A 137 6.97 1.06 -6.07
C ARG A 137 7.94 1.77 -5.14
N GLU A 138 7.49 2.85 -4.50
CA GLU A 138 8.27 3.55 -3.47
C GLU A 138 8.56 2.66 -2.26
N LEU A 139 7.54 1.96 -1.75
CA LEU A 139 7.64 1.09 -0.59
C LEU A 139 8.55 -0.14 -0.81
N VAL A 140 8.41 -0.78 -1.96
CA VAL A 140 9.12 -2.03 -2.30
C VAL A 140 10.54 -1.77 -2.81
N GLY A 141 10.84 -0.54 -3.22
CA GLY A 141 12.23 -0.12 -3.43
C GLY A 141 12.82 -0.53 -4.77
N GLU A 142 12.01 -0.71 -5.81
CA GLU A 142 12.51 -0.44 -7.16
C GLU A 142 12.36 1.06 -7.42
N ARG A 143 13.17 1.86 -6.72
CA ARG A 143 13.61 3.11 -7.32
C ARG A 143 14.20 2.65 -8.67
N PRO A 144 13.70 3.09 -9.84
CA PRO A 144 14.50 2.94 -11.04
C PRO A 144 15.85 3.49 -10.62
N ARG A 145 16.91 2.68 -10.71
CA ARG A 145 18.26 3.25 -10.69
C ARG A 145 18.13 4.42 -11.64
N SER A 146 18.35 5.64 -11.15
CA SER A 146 18.40 6.83 -11.99
C SER A 146 19.10 6.37 -13.24
N ARG A 147 18.40 6.31 -14.40
CA ARG A 147 18.95 5.72 -15.63
C ARG A 147 20.40 6.21 -15.69
N ASP A 148 21.36 5.32 -15.45
CA ASP A 148 22.75 5.71 -15.64
C ASP A 148 22.78 6.17 -17.11
N PRO A 149 23.35 7.35 -17.41
CA PRO A 149 23.28 7.94 -18.74
C PRO A 149 23.90 7.05 -19.84
N GLU A 150 24.47 5.90 -19.49
CA GLU A 150 25.07 4.93 -20.40
C GLU A 150 24.07 3.97 -21.06
N ASP A 151 22.82 3.86 -20.58
CA ASP A 151 21.83 2.91 -21.13
C ASP A 151 20.88 3.55 -22.18
N LYS A 152 21.41 4.49 -22.96
CA LYS A 152 20.70 5.19 -24.05
C LYS A 152 21.34 4.89 -25.41
N ALA A 153 21.29 3.63 -25.81
CA ALA A 153 21.29 3.24 -27.21
C ALA A 153 20.21 2.16 -27.37
N SER A 154 18.93 2.49 -27.29
CA SER A 154 18.14 2.75 -28.49
C SER A 154 16.75 3.24 -28.07
N ASP A 155 16.16 4.10 -28.90
CA ASP A 155 14.78 4.58 -28.86
C ASP A 155 14.30 5.31 -27.60
N GLU A 156 14.42 6.63 -27.62
CA GLU A 156 13.25 7.54 -27.61
C GLU A 156 13.77 8.97 -27.70
N ALA A 157 13.19 9.75 -28.61
CA ALA A 157 13.50 11.16 -28.83
C ALA A 157 13.25 11.97 -27.55
N VAL A 158 14.30 12.14 -26.76
CA VAL A 158 14.33 13.09 -25.64
C VAL A 158 14.31 14.48 -26.28
N ILE A 159 13.17 15.16 -26.21
CA ILE A 159 13.10 16.60 -26.48
C ILE A 159 13.99 17.27 -25.44
N GLN A 160 15.21 17.63 -25.83
CA GLN A 160 16.08 18.48 -25.03
C GLN A 160 15.45 19.86 -25.00
N VAL A 161 14.73 20.16 -23.93
CA VAL A 161 14.29 21.53 -23.66
C VAL A 161 15.53 22.33 -23.29
N ALA A 162 16.01 23.14 -24.23
CA ALA A 162 17.08 24.10 -23.98
C ALA A 162 16.58 25.14 -22.97
N VAL A 163 17.00 25.00 -21.71
CA VAL A 163 16.63 25.90 -20.60
C VAL A 163 16.95 27.38 -20.93
N GLY A 164 17.93 27.63 -21.80
CA GLY A 164 18.26 28.96 -22.32
C GLY A 164 17.15 29.60 -23.18
N ASP A 165 16.39 28.80 -23.93
CA ASP A 165 15.31 29.29 -24.79
C ASP A 165 14.03 29.54 -24.00
N LEU A 166 13.79 28.75 -22.94
CA LEU A 166 12.66 28.96 -22.02
C LEU A 166 12.78 30.31 -21.29
N LYS A 167 14.01 30.68 -20.91
CA LYS A 167 14.26 31.94 -20.22
C LYS A 167 13.98 33.16 -21.13
N LYS A 168 14.36 33.09 -22.41
CA LYS A 168 14.06 34.15 -23.38
C LYS A 168 12.57 34.31 -23.67
N ALA A 169 11.82 33.20 -23.69
CA ALA A 169 10.37 33.24 -23.92
C ALA A 169 9.60 33.87 -22.73
N LEU A 170 10.06 33.63 -21.50
CA LEU A 170 9.49 34.25 -20.29
C LEU A 170 9.85 35.73 -20.14
N ASP A 171 11.02 36.14 -20.62
CA ASP A 171 11.50 37.54 -20.58
C ASP A 171 10.93 38.43 -21.72
N GLY A 172 9.96 37.92 -22.50
CA GLY A 172 9.21 38.70 -23.49
C GLY A 172 10.00 39.18 -24.71
N HIS A 173 11.19 38.62 -24.98
CA HIS A 173 11.96 38.90 -26.19
C HIS A 173 11.75 37.78 -27.23
N LEU A 174 10.58 37.78 -27.87
CA LEU A 174 10.46 37.24 -29.21
C LEU A 174 10.62 38.40 -30.20
N ALA A 175 11.61 38.29 -31.08
CA ALA A 175 11.72 39.11 -32.29
C ALA A 175 10.81 38.54 -33.39
#